data_AF-A0A7S4SGV0-F1
#
_entry.id   AF-A0A7S4SGV0-F1
#
_cell.length_a   1.000
_cell.length_b   1.000
_cell.length_c   1.000
_cell.angle_alpha   90.00
_cell.angle_beta   90.00
_cell.angle_gamma   90.00
#
_symmetry.space_group_name_H-M   'P 1'
#
loop_
_entity.id
_entity.type
_entity.pdbx_description
1 polymer ?
#
loop_
_entity_poly.entity_id
_entity_poly.type
_entity_poly.pdbx_seq_one_letter_code
_entity_poly.pdbx_strand_id
1 'polypeptide(L)'
;RKAMGSTHFSMLPSEEFGSLDDYLEYLRNEIQIATFDVEVNGGAQFRRLMTEVEIFLRFSEVAVETKKRDVIQARGVSTGSLTWRDVVVKLLSNEAHLPLQRRVQYVGERIRWFFEKQKEPVLEFMEKLEGTPNANLYSPLYPKHARLVKQNEVIKQLVFQTYDKACARQLQQFVELFENMLTSTFSNPWVFLKSSTAAGGDGDDMDDAVLPSFDDTKDRIPRELEARSGTEVRLSKWLVDIPTDSQQIDDAVDKVQMLVLRTYGFIRSQVCDQVELFSESFFKLPMMRRLEEAMAMIELSDDDTSTYQARRDRLAEDVKSAREGLTEISGCIDRLQGFKLKCEARGI
;
A
#
# COMPACT_ATOMS: atom_id res chain seq x y z
N ARG A 1 -13.57 -6.15 -17.12
CA ARG A 1 -12.66 -5.25 -16.38
C ARG A 1 -11.40 -6.04 -16.04
N LYS A 2 -10.28 -5.85 -16.75
CA LYS A 2 -8.98 -6.42 -16.31
C LYS A 2 -8.58 -5.66 -15.05
N ALA A 3 -8.35 -6.36 -13.94
CA ALA A 3 -7.91 -5.75 -12.69
C ALA A 3 -6.63 -4.94 -12.97
N MET A 4 -6.71 -3.62 -12.74
CA MET A 4 -5.54 -2.76 -12.76
C MET A 4 -4.77 -2.99 -11.46
N GLY A 5 -3.90 -4.00 -11.47
CA GLY A 5 -3.00 -4.39 -10.39
C GLY A 5 -2.06 -5.49 -10.87
N SER A 6 -0.93 -5.69 -10.18
CA SER A 6 -0.03 -6.82 -10.43
C SER A 6 -0.81 -8.14 -10.29
N THR A 7 -0.30 -9.25 -10.82
CA THR A 7 -0.92 -10.59 -10.73
C THR A 7 -1.14 -11.08 -9.27
N HIS A 8 -0.70 -10.32 -8.27
CA HIS A 8 -0.92 -10.56 -6.84
C HIS A 8 -2.29 -10.05 -6.34
N PHE A 9 -2.98 -9.20 -7.11
CA PHE A 9 -4.32 -8.69 -6.76
C PHE A 9 -5.43 -9.74 -6.81
N SER A 10 -5.13 -10.94 -7.27
CA SER A 10 -6.05 -12.08 -7.28
C SER A 10 -5.95 -12.95 -6.02
N MET A 11 -5.15 -12.57 -5.02
CA MET A 11 -5.12 -13.27 -3.75
C MET A 11 -6.37 -12.92 -2.93
N LEU A 12 -7.16 -13.95 -2.58
CA LEU A 12 -8.27 -13.81 -1.63
C LEU A 12 -7.76 -13.94 -0.19
N PRO A 13 -8.44 -13.32 0.80
CA PRO A 13 -8.00 -13.35 2.19
C PRO A 13 -7.98 -14.76 2.79
N SER A 14 -8.92 -15.62 2.41
CA SER A 14 -9.01 -17.02 2.81
C SER A 14 -9.72 -17.82 1.70
N GLU A 15 -9.70 -19.15 1.82
CA GLU A 15 -10.43 -20.04 0.89
C GLU A 15 -11.96 -19.98 1.07
N GLU A 16 -12.45 -19.32 2.14
CA GLU A 16 -13.88 -19.16 2.41
C GLU A 16 -14.53 -18.13 1.49
N PHE A 17 -13.74 -17.22 0.91
CA PHE A 17 -14.22 -16.26 -0.07
C PHE A 17 -14.19 -16.88 -1.47
N GLY A 18 -15.34 -16.93 -2.15
CA GLY A 18 -15.43 -17.42 -3.52
C GLY A 18 -14.98 -16.39 -4.56
N SER A 19 -15.04 -15.10 -4.20
CA SER A 19 -14.66 -13.99 -5.08
C SER A 19 -14.18 -12.75 -4.30
N LEU A 20 -13.61 -11.77 -5.02
CA LEU A 20 -13.29 -10.47 -4.43
C LEU A 20 -14.56 -9.72 -4.00
N ASP A 21 -15.66 -9.89 -4.73
CA ASP A 21 -16.92 -9.23 -4.40
C ASP A 21 -17.47 -9.77 -3.07
N ASP A 22 -17.33 -11.07 -2.81
CA ASP A 22 -17.70 -11.70 -1.52
C ASP A 22 -16.89 -11.08 -0.36
N TYR A 23 -15.58 -10.87 -0.56
CA TYR A 23 -14.74 -10.22 0.45
C TYR A 23 -15.14 -8.76 0.68
N LEU A 24 -15.42 -8.01 -0.39
CA LEU A 24 -15.88 -6.63 -0.28
C LEU A 24 -17.25 -6.54 0.43
N GLU A 25 -18.13 -7.50 0.19
CA GLU A 25 -19.42 -7.59 0.88
C GLU A 25 -19.24 -7.90 2.37
N TYR A 26 -18.33 -8.81 2.72
CA TYR A 26 -17.94 -9.06 4.12
C TYR A 26 -17.40 -7.80 4.81
N LEU A 27 -16.50 -7.07 4.15
CA LEU A 27 -15.96 -5.81 4.69
C LEU A 27 -17.03 -4.73 4.91
N ARG A 28 -18.04 -4.69 4.03
CA ARG A 28 -19.16 -3.76 4.11
C ARG A 28 -20.16 -4.14 5.19
N ASN A 29 -20.62 -5.39 5.19
CA ASN A 29 -21.81 -5.80 5.93
C ASN A 29 -21.46 -6.37 7.31
N GLU A 30 -20.38 -7.16 7.40
CA GLU A 30 -20.00 -7.83 8.64
C GLU A 30 -19.01 -7.00 9.46
N ILE A 31 -17.90 -6.57 8.84
CA ILE A 31 -16.92 -5.72 9.55
C ILE A 31 -17.39 -4.27 9.68
N GLN A 32 -18.22 -3.80 8.74
CA GLN A 32 -18.73 -2.44 8.72
C GLN A 32 -17.61 -1.39 8.74
N ILE A 33 -16.61 -1.55 7.85
CA ILE A 33 -15.56 -0.54 7.70
C ILE A 33 -16.22 0.81 7.46
N ALA A 34 -15.97 1.80 8.32
CA ALA A 34 -16.72 3.03 8.21
C ALA A 34 -16.45 3.75 6.89
N THR A 35 -17.43 4.51 6.44
CA THR A 35 -17.46 5.22 5.16
C THR A 35 -17.39 4.31 3.93
N PHE A 36 -17.49 2.97 4.04
CA PHE A 36 -17.35 2.06 2.89
C PHE A 36 -18.17 2.48 1.65
N ASP A 37 -19.39 2.98 1.88
CA ASP A 37 -20.33 3.41 0.83
C ASP A 37 -20.16 4.86 0.36
N VAL A 38 -19.25 5.60 0.98
CA VAL A 38 -18.95 7.00 0.66
C VAL A 38 -17.60 7.07 -0.05
N GLU A 39 -17.57 7.83 -1.13
CA GLU A 39 -16.33 8.18 -1.82
C GLU A 39 -15.48 9.08 -0.90
N VAL A 40 -14.30 8.58 -0.53
CA VAL A 40 -13.34 9.30 0.31
C VAL A 40 -12.05 9.53 -0.46
N ASN A 41 -11.33 10.59 -0.11
CA ASN A 41 -10.06 10.94 -0.72
C ASN A 41 -8.95 11.08 0.33
N GLY A 42 -7.70 11.14 -0.16
CA GLY A 42 -6.53 11.44 0.66
C GLY A 42 -6.40 10.56 1.90
N GLY A 43 -6.24 11.19 3.06
CA GLY A 43 -5.98 10.49 4.33
C GLY A 43 -7.14 9.60 4.82
N ALA A 44 -8.39 9.94 4.50
CA ALA A 44 -9.53 9.08 4.85
C ALA A 44 -9.52 7.78 4.04
N GLN A 45 -9.19 7.88 2.75
CA GLN A 45 -9.02 6.72 1.89
C GLN A 45 -7.82 5.87 2.31
N PHE A 46 -6.72 6.49 2.73
CA PHE A 46 -5.55 5.78 3.25
C PHE A 46 -5.87 5.01 4.53
N ARG A 47 -6.57 5.62 5.49
CA ARG A 47 -7.00 4.93 6.72
C ARG A 47 -7.90 3.73 6.42
N ARG A 48 -8.87 3.88 5.51
CA ARG A 48 -9.70 2.77 5.04
C ARG A 48 -8.85 1.63 4.47
N LEU A 49 -7.84 1.97 3.68
CA LEU A 49 -6.90 0.98 3.16
C LEU A 49 -6.15 0.27 4.28
N MET A 50 -5.66 0.98 5.30
CA MET A 50 -4.97 0.37 6.45
C MET A 50 -5.85 -0.65 7.16
N THR A 51 -7.13 -0.31 7.39
CA THR A 51 -8.10 -1.25 7.96
C THR A 51 -8.31 -2.47 7.06
N GLU A 52 -8.47 -2.29 5.74
CA GLU A 52 -8.63 -3.40 4.79
C GLU A 52 -7.44 -4.36 4.80
N VAL A 53 -6.22 -3.83 4.76
CA VAL A 53 -5.01 -4.68 4.71
C VAL A 53 -4.71 -5.34 6.05
N GLU A 54 -5.08 -4.71 7.18
CA GLU A 54 -5.01 -5.35 8.51
C GLU A 54 -5.97 -6.55 8.56
N ILE A 55 -7.23 -6.37 8.16
CA ILE A 55 -8.23 -7.46 8.14
C ILE A 55 -7.76 -8.58 7.22
N PHE A 56 -7.25 -8.24 6.03
CA PHE A 56 -6.69 -9.21 5.09
C PHE A 56 -5.56 -10.06 5.72
N LEU A 57 -4.67 -9.44 6.50
CA LEU A 57 -3.60 -10.15 7.21
C LEU A 57 -4.12 -11.01 8.36
N ARG A 58 -5.21 -10.61 9.03
CA ARG A 58 -5.81 -11.40 10.11
C ARG A 58 -6.34 -12.75 9.61
N PHE A 59 -6.76 -12.86 8.36
CA PHE A 59 -7.13 -14.13 7.71
C PHE A 59 -5.93 -15.03 7.35
N SER A 60 -4.70 -14.63 7.65
CA SER A 60 -3.53 -15.45 7.36
C SER A 60 -3.50 -16.68 8.25
N GLU A 61 -3.72 -17.87 7.71
CA GLU A 61 -3.74 -19.12 8.49
C GLU A 61 -2.72 -20.13 7.98
N VAL A 62 -2.27 -21.01 8.87
CA VAL A 62 -1.49 -22.20 8.50
C VAL A 62 -2.48 -23.33 8.34
N ALA A 63 -2.87 -23.61 7.10
CA ALA A 63 -3.83 -24.67 6.77
C ALA A 63 -3.18 -26.07 6.69
N VAL A 64 -1.85 -26.17 6.92
CA VAL A 64 -1.13 -27.43 6.81
C VAL A 64 -1.13 -28.16 8.16
N GLU A 65 -1.66 -29.38 8.14
CA GLU A 65 -1.58 -30.31 9.26
C GLU A 65 -0.16 -30.89 9.35
N THR A 66 0.50 -30.70 10.49
CA THR A 66 1.82 -31.30 10.76
C THR A 66 1.69 -32.81 10.81
N LYS A 67 2.43 -33.51 9.94
CA LYS A 67 2.46 -34.98 9.95
C LYS A 67 3.61 -35.48 10.79
N LYS A 68 3.46 -36.70 11.30
CA LYS A 68 4.51 -37.45 12.01
C LYS A 68 5.87 -37.41 11.32
N ARG A 69 5.88 -37.57 9.99
CA ARG A 69 7.11 -37.52 9.18
C ARG A 69 7.81 -36.16 9.28
N ASP A 70 7.05 -35.07 9.32
CA ASP A 70 7.57 -33.70 9.31
C ASP A 70 8.23 -33.40 10.66
N VAL A 71 7.61 -33.85 11.76
CA VAL A 71 8.19 -33.78 13.12
C VAL A 71 9.49 -34.59 13.22
N ILE A 72 9.49 -35.83 12.72
CA ILE A 72 10.70 -36.68 12.72
C ILE A 72 11.81 -36.03 11.88
N GLN A 73 11.48 -35.51 10.69
CA GLN A 73 12.45 -34.84 9.82
C GLN A 73 12.99 -33.56 10.46
N ALA A 74 12.14 -32.75 11.10
CA ALA A 74 12.55 -31.53 11.79
C ALA A 74 13.44 -31.82 13.02
N ARG A 75 13.17 -32.91 13.74
CA ARG A 75 14.06 -33.42 14.81
C ARG A 75 15.41 -33.91 14.29
N GLY A 76 15.47 -34.39 13.05
CA GLY A 76 16.71 -34.88 12.44
C GLY A 76 17.27 -36.15 13.08
N VAL A 77 18.34 -36.66 12.48
CA VAL A 77 19.05 -37.90 12.91
C VAL A 77 20.33 -37.61 13.71
N SER A 78 20.66 -36.33 13.93
CA SER A 78 21.93 -35.89 14.49
C SER A 78 21.99 -36.07 16.02
N THR A 79 23.19 -36.38 16.53
CA THR A 79 23.51 -36.64 17.95
C THR A 79 23.54 -35.40 18.84
N GLY A 80 23.34 -34.20 18.29
CA GLY A 80 23.11 -32.98 19.08
C GLY A 80 21.68 -32.92 19.61
N SER A 81 21.48 -32.52 20.87
CA SER A 81 20.17 -32.42 21.50
C SER A 81 19.34 -31.28 20.90
N LEU A 82 18.72 -31.51 19.74
CA LEU A 82 17.70 -30.62 19.18
C LEU A 82 16.51 -30.58 20.14
N THR A 83 16.14 -29.38 20.53
CA THR A 83 15.03 -29.14 21.45
C THR A 83 13.70 -29.08 20.68
N TRP A 84 12.58 -29.30 21.36
CA TRP A 84 11.26 -29.11 20.75
C TRP A 84 11.06 -27.68 20.21
N ARG A 85 11.74 -26.71 20.82
CA ARG A 85 11.80 -25.33 20.35
C ARG A 85 12.37 -25.24 18.93
N ASP A 86 13.45 -25.96 18.64
CA ASP A 86 14.09 -25.99 17.32
C ASP A 86 13.20 -26.67 16.28
N VAL A 87 12.47 -27.72 16.69
CA VAL A 87 11.50 -28.42 15.84
C VAL A 87 10.37 -27.48 15.42
N VAL A 88 9.77 -26.77 16.39
CA VAL A 88 8.68 -25.81 16.14
C VAL A 88 9.13 -24.69 15.21
N VAL A 89 10.33 -24.13 15.44
CA VAL A 89 10.90 -23.08 14.58
C VAL A 89 11.06 -23.58 13.14
N LYS A 90 11.62 -24.79 12.94
CA LYS A 90 11.76 -25.36 11.59
C LYS A 90 10.41 -25.55 10.89
N LEU A 91 9.41 -26.09 11.60
CA LEU A 91 8.07 -26.28 11.03
C LEU A 91 7.41 -24.94 10.67
N LEU A 92 7.50 -23.94 11.56
CA LEU A 92 7.03 -22.58 11.29
C LEU A 92 7.70 -21.95 10.07
N SER A 93 9.04 -22.05 9.98
CA SER A 93 9.78 -21.50 8.85
C SER A 93 9.40 -22.16 7.52
N ASN A 94 9.12 -23.46 7.52
CA ASN A 94 8.76 -24.20 6.31
C ASN A 94 7.33 -23.92 5.86
N GLU A 95 6.37 -23.94 6.80
CA GLU A 95 4.95 -23.92 6.46
C GLU A 95 4.33 -22.52 6.46
N ALA A 96 4.84 -21.60 7.26
CA ALA A 96 4.14 -20.36 7.58
C ALA A 96 4.87 -19.08 7.14
N HIS A 97 6.21 -19.13 7.03
CA HIS A 97 7.00 -17.96 6.68
C HIS A 97 6.69 -17.42 5.28
N LEU A 98 6.77 -18.28 4.26
CA LEU A 98 6.56 -17.87 2.87
C LEU A 98 5.11 -17.42 2.60
N PRO A 99 4.05 -18.09 3.10
CA PRO A 99 2.69 -17.57 2.98
C PRO A 99 2.51 -16.17 3.58
N LEU A 100 3.06 -15.92 4.77
CA LEU A 100 2.95 -14.61 5.41
C LEU A 100 3.74 -13.52 4.66
N GLN A 101 4.93 -13.85 4.14
CA GLN A 101 5.68 -12.95 3.25
C GLN A 101 4.87 -12.53 2.02
N ARG A 102 4.20 -13.49 1.35
CA ARG A 102 3.36 -13.19 0.17
C ARG A 102 2.20 -12.26 0.52
N ARG A 103 1.62 -12.40 1.71
CA ARG A 103 0.54 -11.49 2.16
C ARG A 103 1.06 -10.10 2.48
N VAL A 104 2.23 -9.98 3.09
CA VAL A 104 2.88 -8.68 3.28
C VAL A 104 3.21 -8.02 1.95
N GLN A 105 3.63 -8.79 0.95
CA GLN A 105 3.82 -8.28 -0.41
C GLN A 105 2.51 -7.74 -1.00
N TYR A 106 1.38 -8.42 -0.78
CA TYR A 106 0.06 -7.90 -1.13
C TYR A 106 -0.22 -6.55 -0.46
N VAL A 107 0.05 -6.42 0.85
CA VAL A 107 -0.12 -5.14 1.57
C VAL A 107 0.71 -4.03 0.91
N GLY A 108 1.99 -4.30 0.63
CA GLY A 108 2.85 -3.34 -0.07
C GLY A 108 2.29 -2.92 -1.43
N GLU A 109 1.86 -3.89 -2.24
CA GLU A 109 1.26 -3.64 -3.56
C GLU A 109 -0.02 -2.80 -3.47
N ARG A 110 -0.85 -3.02 -2.45
CA ARG A 110 -2.07 -2.24 -2.20
C ARG A 110 -1.75 -0.80 -1.81
N ILE A 111 -0.72 -0.59 -1.00
CA ILE A 111 -0.22 0.75 -0.66
C ILE A 111 0.33 1.45 -1.90
N ARG A 112 1.15 0.75 -2.71
CA ARG A 112 1.67 1.30 -3.97
C ARG A 112 0.53 1.76 -4.88
N TRP A 113 -0.46 0.88 -5.08
CA TRP A 113 -1.63 1.16 -5.89
C TRP A 113 -2.40 2.39 -5.40
N PHE A 114 -2.55 2.55 -4.08
CA PHE A 114 -3.20 3.73 -3.52
C PHE A 114 -2.50 5.03 -3.95
N PHE A 115 -1.18 5.11 -3.82
CA PHE A 115 -0.41 6.29 -4.22
C PHE A 115 -0.48 6.53 -5.74
N GLU A 116 -0.36 5.48 -6.55
CA GLU A 116 -0.51 5.58 -8.01
C GLU A 116 -1.88 6.14 -8.41
N LYS A 117 -2.95 5.82 -7.66
CA LYS A 117 -4.29 6.32 -7.91
C LYS A 117 -4.53 7.76 -7.45
N GLN A 118 -3.67 8.33 -6.61
CA GLN A 118 -3.82 9.73 -6.18
C GLN A 118 -3.43 10.76 -7.26
N LYS A 119 -2.70 10.38 -8.31
CA LYS A 119 -2.17 11.31 -9.33
C LYS A 119 -3.27 12.16 -9.99
N GLU A 120 -4.33 11.52 -10.47
CA GLU A 120 -5.46 12.19 -11.13
C GLU A 120 -6.29 13.05 -10.14
N PRO A 121 -6.75 12.52 -8.98
CA PRO A 121 -7.43 13.32 -7.96
C PRO A 121 -6.63 14.55 -7.50
N VAL A 122 -5.31 14.42 -7.36
CA VAL A 122 -4.45 15.55 -6.96
C VAL A 122 -4.41 16.62 -8.04
N LEU A 123 -4.30 16.25 -9.32
CA LEU A 123 -4.37 17.22 -10.41
C LEU A 123 -5.73 17.91 -10.49
N GLU A 124 -6.82 17.17 -10.27
CA GLU A 124 -8.16 17.74 -10.23
C GLU A 124 -8.35 18.69 -9.05
N PHE A 125 -7.87 18.31 -7.87
CA PHE A 125 -7.84 19.17 -6.69
C PHE A 125 -7.07 20.46 -6.96
N MET A 126 -5.83 20.35 -7.47
CA MET A 126 -4.98 21.51 -7.76
C MET A 126 -5.63 22.48 -8.75
N GLU A 127 -6.33 21.97 -9.77
CA GLU A 127 -7.05 22.80 -10.74
C GLU A 127 -8.24 23.53 -10.11
N LYS A 128 -9.02 22.83 -9.28
CA LYS A 128 -10.25 23.36 -8.66
C LYS A 128 -10.00 24.33 -7.50
N LEU A 129 -8.75 24.53 -7.07
CA LEU A 129 -8.42 25.45 -5.98
C LEU A 129 -8.76 26.91 -6.30
N GLU A 130 -8.70 27.30 -7.58
CA GLU A 130 -8.96 28.68 -8.02
C GLU A 130 -10.40 29.09 -7.70
N GLY A 131 -10.56 30.16 -6.91
CA GLY A 131 -11.88 30.68 -6.51
C GLY A 131 -12.52 29.97 -5.31
N THR A 132 -11.84 29.02 -4.67
CA THR A 132 -12.35 28.38 -3.43
C THR A 132 -11.98 29.21 -2.19
N PRO A 133 -12.78 29.16 -1.11
CA PRO A 133 -12.44 29.85 0.15
C PRO A 133 -11.09 29.42 0.75
N ASN A 134 -10.65 28.19 0.43
CA ASN A 134 -9.42 27.60 0.93
C ASN A 134 -8.21 27.85 0.03
N ALA A 135 -8.36 28.57 -1.08
CA ALA A 135 -7.27 28.83 -2.03
C ALA A 135 -6.03 29.45 -1.35
N ASN A 136 -6.26 30.28 -0.33
CA ASN A 136 -5.21 30.98 0.41
C ASN A 136 -4.31 30.05 1.25
N LEU A 137 -4.73 28.80 1.48
CA LEU A 137 -3.95 27.79 2.22
C LEU A 137 -2.93 27.06 1.33
N TYR A 138 -2.98 27.28 0.02
CA TYR A 138 -2.19 26.56 -0.97
C TYR A 138 -1.42 27.52 -1.88
N SER A 139 -0.46 26.98 -2.63
CA SER A 139 0.29 27.79 -3.59
C SER A 139 -0.64 28.32 -4.70
N PRO A 140 -0.58 29.62 -5.02
CA PRO A 140 -1.37 30.20 -6.11
C PRO A 140 -0.97 29.65 -7.49
N LEU A 141 0.17 28.93 -7.59
CA LEU A 141 0.64 28.32 -8.82
C LEU A 141 -0.02 26.96 -9.11
N TYR A 142 -0.67 26.32 -8.15
CA TYR A 142 -1.26 24.98 -8.33
C TYR A 142 -2.26 24.90 -9.49
N PRO A 143 -3.24 25.82 -9.65
CA PRO A 143 -4.17 25.75 -10.77
C PRO A 143 -3.48 25.89 -12.13
N LYS A 144 -2.45 26.74 -12.21
CA LYS A 144 -1.65 26.94 -13.43
C LYS A 144 -0.86 25.68 -13.78
N HIS A 145 -0.21 25.05 -12.80
CA HIS A 145 0.54 23.82 -13.01
C HIS A 145 -0.36 22.64 -13.37
N ALA A 146 -1.52 22.50 -12.71
CA ALA A 146 -2.47 21.44 -13.05
C ALA A 146 -2.96 21.57 -14.50
N ARG A 147 -3.32 22.78 -14.94
CA ARG A 147 -3.69 23.06 -16.34
C ARG A 147 -2.56 22.73 -17.31
N LEU A 148 -1.32 23.11 -17.00
CA LEU A 148 -0.15 22.79 -17.82
C LEU A 148 0.03 21.27 -17.99
N VAL A 149 -0.04 20.53 -16.89
CA VAL A 149 0.09 19.07 -16.90
C VAL A 149 -1.05 18.43 -17.70
N LYS A 150 -2.30 18.88 -17.54
CA LYS A 150 -3.45 18.33 -18.28
C LYS A 150 -3.43 18.66 -19.77
N GLN A 151 -2.91 19.81 -20.17
CA GLN A 151 -2.87 20.25 -21.58
C GLN A 151 -1.67 19.71 -22.36
N ASN A 152 -0.63 19.23 -21.65
CA ASN A 152 0.59 18.74 -22.27
C ASN A 152 0.83 17.27 -21.89
N GLU A 153 0.43 16.36 -22.78
CA GLU A 153 0.58 14.91 -22.59
C GLU A 153 2.02 14.46 -22.31
N VAL A 154 3.03 15.12 -22.88
CA VAL A 154 4.44 14.77 -22.61
C VAL A 154 4.78 15.07 -21.16
N ILE A 155 4.39 16.26 -20.66
CA ILE A 155 4.59 16.63 -19.25
C ILE A 155 3.81 15.69 -18.34
N LYS A 156 2.53 15.40 -18.68
CA LYS A 156 1.71 14.45 -17.91
C LYS A 156 2.38 13.09 -17.79
N GLN A 157 2.84 12.55 -18.91
CA GLN A 157 3.51 11.26 -18.97
C GLN A 157 4.79 11.25 -18.14
N LEU A 158 5.64 12.27 -18.25
CA LEU A 158 6.86 12.39 -17.47
C LEU A 158 6.59 12.45 -15.96
N VAL A 159 5.66 13.31 -15.54
CA VAL A 159 5.26 13.43 -14.12
C VAL A 159 4.72 12.09 -13.62
N PHE A 160 3.83 11.44 -14.38
CA PHE A 160 3.19 10.20 -13.95
C PHE A 160 4.18 9.03 -13.90
N GLN A 161 5.07 8.91 -14.88
CA GLN A 161 6.10 7.87 -14.89
C GLN A 161 7.12 8.06 -13.77
N THR A 162 7.52 9.30 -13.49
CA THR A 162 8.42 9.60 -12.37
C THR A 162 7.78 9.25 -11.04
N TYR A 163 6.49 9.58 -10.88
CA TYR A 163 5.70 9.19 -9.71
C TYR A 163 5.67 7.66 -9.55
N ASP A 164 5.33 6.93 -10.62
CA ASP A 164 5.22 5.46 -10.59
C ASP A 164 6.56 4.80 -10.27
N LYS A 165 7.67 5.31 -10.83
CA LYS A 165 9.03 4.85 -10.50
C LYS A 165 9.35 5.06 -9.03
N ALA A 166 8.98 6.21 -8.45
CA ALA A 166 9.18 6.47 -7.03
C ALA A 166 8.35 5.49 -6.17
N CYS A 167 7.10 5.21 -6.56
CA CYS A 167 6.22 4.27 -5.87
C CYS A 167 6.77 2.84 -5.91
N ALA A 168 7.26 2.40 -7.08
CA ALA A 168 7.86 1.07 -7.25
C ALA A 168 9.13 0.91 -6.40
N ARG A 169 9.99 1.92 -6.35
CA ARG A 169 11.18 1.92 -5.48
C ARG A 169 10.80 1.86 -4.00
N GLN A 170 9.77 2.60 -3.59
CA GLN A 170 9.32 2.58 -2.20
C GLN A 170 8.72 1.23 -1.81
N LEU A 171 7.95 0.62 -2.71
CA LEU A 171 7.45 -0.75 -2.52
C LEU A 171 8.59 -1.73 -2.28
N GLN A 172 9.62 -1.72 -3.12
CA GLN A 172 10.73 -2.66 -3.00
C GLN A 172 11.40 -2.56 -1.61
N GLN A 173 11.64 -1.35 -1.13
CA GLN A 173 12.25 -1.14 0.18
C GLN A 173 11.32 -1.50 1.34
N PHE A 174 10.03 -1.20 1.22
CA PHE A 174 9.04 -1.61 2.20
C PHE A 174 9.02 -3.14 2.33
N VAL A 175 8.95 -3.86 1.21
CA VAL A 175 8.95 -5.33 1.19
C VAL A 175 10.26 -5.87 1.76
N GLU A 176 11.41 -5.35 1.35
CA GLU A 176 12.72 -5.79 1.85
C GLU A 176 12.85 -5.62 3.38
N LEU A 177 12.45 -4.46 3.92
CA LEU A 177 12.47 -4.21 5.36
C LEU A 177 11.55 -5.17 6.11
N PHE A 178 10.36 -5.43 5.56
CA PHE A 178 9.38 -6.31 6.19
C PHE A 178 9.80 -7.78 6.09
N GLU A 179 10.37 -8.22 4.97
CA GLU A 179 10.94 -9.56 4.80
C GLU A 179 12.10 -9.82 5.76
N ASN A 180 12.97 -8.83 5.98
CA ASN A 180 14.03 -8.90 6.97
C ASN A 180 13.46 -9.03 8.40
N MET A 181 12.42 -8.26 8.72
CA MET A 181 11.71 -8.37 10.00
C MET A 181 11.10 -9.76 10.18
N LEU A 182 10.34 -10.25 9.19
CA LEU A 182 9.75 -11.59 9.23
C LEU A 182 10.81 -12.68 9.37
N THR A 183 11.89 -12.61 8.59
CA THR A 183 12.98 -13.59 8.67
C THR A 183 13.56 -13.65 10.08
N SER A 184 13.76 -12.49 10.72
CA SER A 184 14.21 -12.41 12.11
C SER A 184 13.18 -13.00 13.09
N THR A 185 11.91 -12.65 12.93
CA THR A 185 10.81 -13.14 13.76
C THR A 185 10.64 -14.65 13.66
N PHE A 186 10.67 -15.22 12.46
CA PHE A 186 10.57 -16.68 12.27
C PHE A 186 11.82 -17.43 12.72
N SER A 187 13.01 -16.81 12.66
CA SER A 187 14.26 -17.45 13.12
C SER A 187 14.32 -17.56 14.64
N ASN A 188 13.71 -16.61 15.37
CA ASN A 188 13.68 -16.65 16.84
C ASN A 188 12.38 -16.05 17.40
N PRO A 189 11.23 -16.71 17.20
CA PRO A 189 9.91 -16.14 17.55
C PRO A 189 9.81 -15.83 19.04
N TRP A 190 10.49 -16.62 19.86
CA TRP A 190 10.53 -16.50 21.31
C TRP A 190 11.17 -15.22 21.84
N VAL A 191 12.12 -14.61 21.11
CA VAL A 191 12.70 -13.32 21.54
C VAL A 191 11.68 -12.20 21.33
N PHE A 192 10.90 -12.29 20.26
CA PHE A 192 9.83 -11.32 19.97
C PHE A 192 8.59 -11.50 20.85
N LEU A 193 8.47 -12.66 21.51
CA LEU A 193 7.50 -12.89 22.58
C LEU A 193 7.91 -12.22 23.92
N LYS A 194 9.21 -11.95 24.14
CA LYS A 194 9.75 -11.44 25.42
C LYS A 194 9.64 -9.93 25.63
N SER A 195 9.40 -9.16 24.57
CA SER A 195 9.36 -7.70 24.65
C SER A 195 8.02 -7.21 25.19
N SER A 196 7.86 -7.28 26.51
CA SER A 196 6.98 -6.43 27.33
C SER A 196 7.49 -6.44 28.77
N THR A 197 8.36 -5.49 29.10
CA THR A 197 8.68 -5.15 30.50
C THR A 197 7.40 -4.68 31.20
N ALA A 198 7.15 -5.27 32.37
CA ALA A 198 5.96 -5.10 33.19
C ALA A 198 5.62 -3.65 33.54
N ALA A 199 4.34 -3.30 33.37
CA ALA A 199 3.57 -2.43 34.25
C ALA A 199 2.12 -2.92 34.14
N GLY A 200 1.44 -3.14 35.26
CA GLY A 200 0.06 -3.64 35.29
C GLY A 200 -0.98 -2.53 35.33
N GLY A 201 -2.21 -2.86 34.94
CA GLY A 201 -3.39 -2.05 35.20
C GLY A 201 -4.67 -2.76 34.73
N ASP A 202 -5.52 -3.11 35.70
CA ASP A 202 -6.89 -3.62 35.53
C ASP A 202 -7.83 -2.61 34.85
N GLY A 203 -8.87 -3.13 34.19
CA GLY A 203 -10.23 -2.60 34.31
C GLY A 203 -10.82 -1.85 33.11
N ASP A 204 -11.79 -2.53 32.48
CA ASP A 204 -13.05 -2.06 31.85
C ASP A 204 -13.08 -0.79 30.99
N ASP A 205 -13.50 -0.96 29.73
CA ASP A 205 -14.65 -0.23 29.17
C ASP A 205 -15.03 -0.87 27.81
N MET A 206 -16.21 -1.51 27.79
CA MET A 206 -16.99 -1.70 26.56
C MET A 206 -17.88 -0.46 26.41
N ASP A 207 -17.59 0.40 25.43
CA ASP A 207 -18.63 0.98 24.58
C ASP A 207 -18.08 1.80 23.40
N ASP A 208 -18.94 1.88 22.38
CA ASP A 208 -18.88 2.66 21.14
C ASP A 208 -17.92 2.23 20.01
N ALA A 209 -18.52 1.65 18.96
CA ALA A 209 -17.93 1.39 17.66
C ALA A 209 -17.65 2.69 16.89
N VAL A 210 -16.64 3.42 17.34
CA VAL A 210 -15.99 4.48 16.56
C VAL A 210 -14.82 3.86 15.79
N LEU A 211 -14.57 4.36 14.58
CA LEU A 211 -13.41 4.02 13.76
C LEU A 211 -12.13 3.94 14.62
N PRO A 212 -11.36 2.83 14.58
CA PRO A 212 -10.07 2.80 15.21
C PRO A 212 -9.19 3.86 14.57
N SER A 213 -8.84 4.86 15.36
CA SER A 213 -7.86 5.89 15.05
C SER A 213 -6.45 5.33 15.25
N PHE A 214 -5.45 6.04 14.73
CA PHE A 214 -4.04 5.75 15.03
C PHE A 214 -3.79 5.75 16.55
N ASP A 215 -4.51 6.57 17.31
CA ASP A 215 -4.43 6.59 18.77
C ASP A 215 -5.06 5.32 19.37
N ASP A 216 -6.13 4.77 18.79
CA ASP A 216 -6.71 3.48 19.21
C ASP A 216 -5.77 2.30 18.91
N THR A 217 -5.11 2.28 17.75
CA THR A 217 -4.06 1.29 17.46
C THR A 217 -2.90 1.43 18.44
N LYS A 218 -2.48 2.68 18.72
CA LYS A 218 -1.42 2.99 19.69
C LYS A 218 -1.78 2.61 21.12
N ASP A 219 -3.06 2.67 21.52
CA ASP A 219 -3.55 2.29 22.85
C ASP A 219 -3.89 0.80 22.97
N ARG A 220 -4.14 0.13 21.84
CA ARG A 220 -4.31 -1.33 21.75
C ARG A 220 -2.97 -2.05 21.89
N ILE A 221 -1.90 -1.51 21.30
CA ILE A 221 -0.56 -2.11 21.32
C ILE A 221 -0.07 -2.42 22.76
N PRO A 222 -0.13 -1.49 23.75
CA PRO A 222 0.25 -1.76 25.14
C PRO A 222 -0.59 -2.85 25.81
N ARG A 223 -1.92 -2.85 25.59
CA ARG A 223 -2.83 -3.86 26.17
C ARG A 223 -2.56 -5.26 25.62
N GLU A 224 -2.30 -5.36 24.32
CA GLU A 224 -1.88 -6.61 23.71
C GLU A 224 -0.47 -7.04 24.13
N LEU A 225 0.43 -6.09 24.36
CA LEU A 225 1.78 -6.33 24.90
C LEU A 225 1.72 -6.93 26.30
N GLU A 226 0.87 -6.41 27.19
CA GLU A 226 0.67 -6.99 28.53
C GLU A 226 0.16 -8.44 28.48
N ALA A 227 -0.80 -8.75 27.60
CA ALA A 227 -1.30 -10.10 27.37
C ALA A 227 -0.24 -11.08 26.79
N ARG A 228 0.81 -10.57 26.12
CA ARG A 228 1.89 -11.38 25.53
C ARG A 228 2.86 -11.95 26.59
N SER A 229 3.01 -11.30 27.74
CA SER A 229 3.84 -11.81 28.84
C SER A 229 3.33 -13.16 29.39
N GLY A 230 2.01 -13.30 29.56
CA GLY A 230 1.37 -14.56 29.97
C GLY A 230 1.41 -15.64 28.90
N THR A 231 1.57 -15.24 27.64
CA THR A 231 1.67 -16.16 26.50
C THR A 231 3.00 -16.90 26.49
N GLU A 232 4.12 -16.23 26.75
CA GLU A 232 5.44 -16.88 26.79
C GLU A 232 5.48 -18.00 27.83
N VAL A 233 4.94 -17.74 29.04
CA VAL A 233 4.87 -18.72 30.12
C VAL A 233 4.03 -19.93 29.72
N ARG A 234 2.89 -19.70 29.04
CA ARG A 234 2.03 -20.78 28.53
C ARG A 234 2.72 -21.60 27.46
N LEU A 235 3.38 -20.97 26.48
CA LEU A 235 4.09 -21.67 25.41
C LEU A 235 5.30 -22.44 25.95
N SER A 236 6.02 -21.89 26.94
CA SER A 236 7.13 -22.56 27.62
C SER A 236 6.65 -23.78 28.40
N LYS A 237 5.50 -23.68 29.07
CA LYS A 237 4.85 -24.83 29.72
C LYS A 237 4.48 -25.91 28.70
N TRP A 238 3.84 -25.52 27.60
CA TRP A 238 3.48 -26.47 26.54
C TRP A 238 4.68 -27.15 25.89
N LEU A 239 5.82 -26.46 25.75
CA LEU A 239 7.07 -27.07 25.29
C LEU A 239 7.57 -28.19 26.21
N VAL A 240 7.40 -28.05 27.53
CA VAL A 240 7.77 -29.07 28.53
C VAL A 240 6.81 -30.26 28.50
N ASP A 241 5.54 -30.02 28.15
CA ASP A 241 4.50 -31.05 28.11
C ASP A 241 4.61 -31.98 26.86
N ILE A 242 5.51 -31.70 25.92
CA ILE A 242 5.72 -32.52 24.72
C ILE A 242 6.52 -33.78 25.10
N PRO A 243 5.97 -34.99 24.87
CA PRO A 243 6.66 -36.24 25.16
C PRO A 243 8.01 -36.33 24.46
N THR A 244 9.05 -36.76 25.17
CA THR A 244 10.38 -36.99 24.59
C THR A 244 10.57 -38.44 24.16
N ASP A 245 9.74 -39.36 24.65
CA ASP A 245 9.76 -40.77 24.29
C ASP A 245 9.27 -40.99 22.85
N SER A 246 10.01 -41.80 22.09
CA SER A 246 9.70 -42.13 20.70
C SER A 246 8.42 -42.96 20.56
N GLN A 247 8.00 -43.66 21.63
CA GLN A 247 6.75 -44.43 21.62
C GLN A 247 5.49 -43.54 21.68
N GLN A 248 5.64 -42.28 22.09
CA GLN A 248 4.55 -41.30 22.22
C GLN A 248 4.60 -40.23 21.13
N ILE A 249 5.22 -40.54 19.99
CA ILE A 249 5.42 -39.59 18.90
C ILE A 249 4.11 -39.03 18.33
N ASP A 250 3.01 -39.80 18.36
CA ASP A 250 1.71 -39.32 17.85
C ASP A 250 1.12 -38.24 18.78
N ASP A 251 1.22 -38.40 20.12
CA ASP A 251 0.86 -37.33 21.09
C ASP A 251 1.80 -36.12 20.96
N ALA A 252 3.09 -36.36 20.67
CA ALA A 252 4.03 -35.27 20.42
C ALA A 252 3.68 -34.46 19.15
N VAL A 253 3.19 -35.11 18.10
CA VAL A 253 2.76 -34.44 16.86
C VAL A 253 1.60 -33.48 17.12
N ASP A 254 0.57 -33.92 17.85
CA ASP A 254 -0.59 -33.08 18.16
C ASP A 254 -0.20 -31.84 18.98
N LYS A 255 0.66 -32.05 20.00
CA LYS A 255 1.17 -30.95 20.83
C LYS A 255 2.06 -29.99 20.04
N VAL A 256 2.90 -30.50 19.15
CA VAL A 256 3.73 -29.69 18.25
C VAL A 256 2.87 -28.89 17.28
N GLN A 257 1.86 -29.49 16.65
CA GLN A 257 0.92 -28.79 15.77
C GLN A 257 0.23 -27.63 16.51
N MET A 258 -0.31 -27.91 17.70
CA MET A 258 -0.97 -26.89 18.52
C MET A 258 -0.02 -25.73 18.85
N LEU A 259 1.23 -26.05 19.19
CA LEU A 259 2.24 -25.05 19.49
C LEU A 259 2.64 -24.22 18.25
N VAL A 260 2.81 -24.86 17.09
CA VAL A 260 3.07 -24.18 15.81
C VAL A 260 1.92 -23.21 15.47
N LEU A 261 0.67 -23.66 15.51
CA LEU A 261 -0.49 -22.81 15.22
C LEU A 261 -0.58 -21.61 16.17
N ARG A 262 -0.33 -21.84 17.45
CA ARG A 262 -0.36 -20.78 18.47
C ARG A 262 0.77 -19.78 18.27
N THR A 263 2.01 -20.24 18.12
CA THR A 263 3.16 -19.38 17.86
C THR A 263 2.95 -18.57 16.57
N TYR A 264 2.45 -19.18 15.52
CA TYR A 264 2.12 -18.46 14.29
C TYR A 264 1.01 -17.41 14.50
N GLY A 265 -0.05 -17.74 15.25
CA GLY A 265 -1.09 -16.77 15.59
C GLY A 265 -0.54 -15.52 16.28
N PHE A 266 0.46 -15.67 17.14
CA PHE A 266 1.17 -14.53 17.76
C PHE A 266 1.97 -13.72 16.76
N ILE A 267 2.77 -14.38 15.90
CA ILE A 267 3.54 -13.72 14.85
C ILE A 267 2.59 -12.92 13.93
N ARG A 268 1.47 -13.54 13.51
CA ARG A 268 0.45 -12.91 12.68
C ARG A 268 -0.13 -11.68 13.37
N SER A 269 -0.55 -11.78 14.64
CA SER A 269 -1.10 -10.64 15.38
C SER A 269 -0.10 -9.50 15.43
N GLN A 270 1.15 -9.79 15.78
CA GLN A 270 2.22 -8.79 15.82
C GLN A 270 2.43 -8.13 14.46
N VAL A 271 2.45 -8.92 13.38
CA VAL A 271 2.58 -8.40 12.01
C VAL A 271 1.39 -7.51 11.63
N CYS A 272 0.17 -7.88 12.03
CA CYS A 272 -1.03 -7.06 11.80
C CYS A 272 -0.91 -5.71 12.53
N ASP A 273 -0.52 -5.70 13.81
CA ASP A 273 -0.39 -4.43 14.55
C ASP A 273 0.73 -3.54 14.00
N GLN A 274 1.82 -4.16 13.54
CA GLN A 274 2.95 -3.42 12.99
C GLN A 274 2.69 -2.92 11.58
N VAL A 275 1.73 -3.47 10.84
CA VAL A 275 1.52 -3.11 9.43
C VAL A 275 1.19 -1.64 9.24
N GLU A 276 0.33 -1.08 10.09
CA GLU A 276 -0.05 0.33 10.01
C GLU A 276 1.15 1.23 10.33
N LEU A 277 1.86 0.96 11.43
CA LEU A 277 3.04 1.71 11.83
C LEU A 277 4.15 1.64 10.76
N PHE A 278 4.38 0.46 10.18
CA PHE A 278 5.36 0.27 9.11
C PHE A 278 4.94 1.01 7.84
N SER A 279 3.66 0.98 7.49
CA SER A 279 3.13 1.66 6.31
C SER A 279 3.27 3.18 6.45
N GLU A 280 2.99 3.74 7.63
CA GLU A 280 3.21 5.16 7.91
C GLU A 280 4.71 5.53 7.88
N SER A 281 5.53 4.79 8.65
CA SER A 281 6.93 5.15 8.91
C SER A 281 7.87 4.83 7.75
N PHE A 282 7.64 3.71 7.06
CA PHE A 282 8.54 3.18 6.04
C PHE A 282 7.94 3.20 4.64
N PHE A 283 6.68 3.59 4.47
CA PHE A 283 6.12 3.81 3.13
C PHE A 283 5.72 5.27 2.96
N LYS A 284 4.67 5.74 3.64
CA LYS A 284 4.05 7.05 3.41
C LYS A 284 5.00 8.21 3.66
N LEU A 285 5.65 8.29 4.82
CA LEU A 285 6.55 9.41 5.14
C LEU A 285 7.77 9.48 4.19
N PRO A 286 8.51 8.38 3.93
CA PRO A 286 9.58 8.39 2.93
C PRO A 286 9.08 8.68 1.52
N MET A 287 7.91 8.17 1.15
CA MET A 287 7.32 8.40 -0.17
C MET A 287 7.10 9.90 -0.43
N MET A 288 6.60 10.64 0.56
CA MET A 288 6.38 12.08 0.40
C MET A 288 7.68 12.83 0.08
N ARG A 289 8.78 12.51 0.78
CA ARG A 289 10.10 13.12 0.52
C ARG A 289 10.66 12.70 -0.84
N ARG A 290 10.52 11.42 -1.19
CA ARG A 290 11.01 10.89 -2.46
C ARG A 290 10.27 11.40 -3.66
N LEU A 291 8.97 11.65 -3.54
CA LEU A 291 8.22 12.31 -4.60
C LEU A 291 8.76 13.71 -4.84
N GLU A 292 9.02 14.48 -3.79
CA GLU A 292 9.61 15.81 -3.93
C GLU A 292 10.97 15.76 -4.65
N GLU A 293 11.88 14.90 -4.18
CA GLU A 293 13.19 14.70 -4.82
C GLU A 293 13.07 14.22 -6.27
N ALA A 294 12.22 13.23 -6.55
CA ALA A 294 12.06 12.68 -7.89
C ALA A 294 11.44 13.71 -8.85
N MET A 295 10.48 14.52 -8.38
CA MET A 295 9.84 15.58 -9.16
C MET A 295 10.80 16.72 -9.48
N ALA A 296 11.71 17.05 -8.55
CA ALA A 296 12.74 18.06 -8.78
C ALA A 296 13.78 17.64 -9.83
N MET A 297 13.97 16.33 -10.03
CA MET A 297 14.91 15.75 -10.97
C MET A 297 14.27 15.36 -12.32
N ILE A 298 13.04 15.81 -12.60
CA ILE A 298 12.41 15.55 -13.90
C ILE A 298 13.16 16.33 -14.98
N GLU A 299 13.77 15.57 -15.89
CA GLU A 299 14.42 16.08 -17.08
C GLU A 299 13.79 15.42 -18.32
N LEU A 300 13.78 16.14 -19.44
CA LEU A 300 13.39 15.56 -20.72
C LEU A 300 14.50 14.61 -21.16
N SER A 301 14.13 13.40 -21.60
CA SER A 301 15.10 12.55 -22.29
C SER A 301 15.52 13.20 -23.62
N ASP A 302 16.64 12.76 -24.20
CA ASP A 302 17.08 13.23 -25.51
C ASP A 302 16.00 12.96 -26.59
N ASP A 303 15.33 11.81 -26.49
CA ASP A 303 14.22 11.44 -27.37
C ASP A 303 12.99 12.34 -27.18
N ASP A 304 12.61 12.64 -25.93
CA ASP A 304 11.52 13.57 -25.63
C ASP A 304 11.84 14.99 -26.10
N THR A 305 13.09 15.40 -25.94
CA THR A 305 13.60 16.71 -26.36
C THR A 305 13.52 16.84 -27.88
N SER A 306 13.97 15.82 -28.61
CA SER A 306 13.89 15.80 -30.08
C SER A 306 12.44 15.82 -30.58
N THR A 307 11.57 15.04 -29.94
CA THR A 307 10.14 14.97 -30.27
C THR A 307 9.44 16.29 -29.97
N TYR A 308 9.75 16.91 -28.84
CA TYR A 308 9.22 18.21 -28.45
C TYR A 308 9.69 19.30 -29.40
N GLN A 309 10.96 19.28 -29.80
CA GLN A 309 11.52 20.24 -30.75
C GLN A 309 10.85 20.10 -32.12
N ALA A 310 10.71 18.88 -32.65
CA ALA A 310 10.02 18.63 -33.92
C ALA A 310 8.56 19.11 -33.88
N ARG A 311 7.84 18.88 -32.78
CA ARG A 311 6.47 19.39 -32.59
C ARG A 311 6.43 20.91 -32.54
N ARG A 312 7.40 21.53 -31.85
CA ARG A 312 7.51 22.98 -31.73
C ARG A 312 7.78 23.63 -33.08
N ASP A 313 8.67 23.06 -33.87
CA ASP A 313 9.02 23.57 -35.20
C ASP A 313 7.80 23.51 -36.14
N ARG A 314 7.09 22.37 -36.14
CA ARG A 314 5.83 22.23 -36.88
C ARG A 314 4.76 23.23 -36.46
N LEU A 315 4.54 23.42 -35.16
CA LEU A 315 3.58 24.41 -34.66
C LEU A 315 3.99 25.84 -35.01
N ALA A 316 5.29 26.15 -35.05
CA ALA A 316 5.77 27.46 -35.45
C ALA A 316 5.49 27.73 -36.93
N GLU A 317 5.64 26.73 -37.80
CA GLU A 317 5.25 26.81 -39.21
C GLU A 317 3.73 27.01 -39.37
N ASP A 318 2.92 26.24 -38.64
CA ASP A 318 1.46 26.38 -38.66
C ASP A 318 1.02 27.78 -38.21
N VAL A 319 1.62 28.31 -37.13
CA VAL A 319 1.33 29.67 -36.64
C VAL A 319 1.76 30.73 -37.65
N LYS A 320 2.91 30.54 -38.32
CA LYS A 320 3.37 31.46 -39.35
C LYS A 320 2.40 31.48 -40.54
N SER A 321 2.02 30.31 -41.04
CA SER A 321 1.05 30.17 -42.14
C SER A 321 -0.31 30.78 -41.78
N ALA A 322 -0.81 30.54 -40.57
CA ALA A 322 -2.05 31.14 -40.08
C ALA A 322 -1.97 32.66 -40.01
N ARG A 323 -0.85 33.24 -39.56
CA ARG A 323 -0.63 34.70 -39.53
C ARG A 323 -0.59 35.32 -40.92
N GLU A 324 0.06 34.65 -41.87
CA GLU A 324 0.10 35.07 -43.27
C GLU A 324 -1.32 35.08 -43.86
N GLY A 325 -2.08 34.00 -43.68
CA GLY A 325 -3.48 33.93 -44.12
C GLY A 325 -4.37 35.00 -43.47
N LEU A 326 -4.16 35.31 -42.18
CA LEU A 326 -4.91 36.37 -41.49
C LEU A 326 -4.60 37.77 -42.07
N THR A 327 -3.35 38.00 -42.47
CA THR A 327 -2.92 39.24 -43.13
C THR A 327 -3.55 39.38 -44.51
N GLU A 328 -3.64 38.29 -45.29
CA GLU A 328 -4.33 38.28 -46.58
C GLU A 328 -5.82 38.58 -46.45
N ILE A 329 -6.49 37.97 -45.47
CA ILE A 329 -7.91 38.22 -45.18
C ILE A 329 -8.12 39.66 -44.76
N SER A 330 -7.28 40.20 -43.86
CA SER A 330 -7.34 41.60 -43.45
C SER A 330 -7.19 42.54 -44.65
N GLY A 331 -6.23 42.26 -45.54
CA GLY A 331 -6.05 43.03 -46.76
C GLY A 331 -7.26 42.98 -47.71
N CYS A 332 -7.97 41.85 -47.78
CA CYS A 332 -9.22 41.75 -48.54
C CYS A 332 -10.35 42.57 -47.90
N ILE A 333 -10.47 42.53 -46.57
CA ILE A 333 -11.43 43.34 -45.82
C ILE A 333 -11.19 44.83 -46.06
N ASP A 334 -9.93 45.28 -45.97
CA ASP A 334 -9.56 46.68 -46.20
C ASP A 334 -9.90 47.14 -47.62
N ARG A 335 -9.66 46.28 -48.63
CA ARG A 335 -10.03 46.57 -50.02
C ARG A 335 -11.55 46.66 -50.20
N LEU A 336 -12.31 45.76 -49.58
CA LEU A 336 -13.79 45.78 -49.63
C LEU A 336 -14.35 47.02 -48.92
N GLN A 337 -13.82 47.38 -47.75
CA GLN A 337 -14.21 48.60 -47.04
C GLN A 337 -13.86 49.85 -47.84
N GLY A 338 -12.66 49.90 -48.44
CA GLY A 338 -12.24 50.98 -49.32
C GLY A 338 -13.09 51.10 -50.58
N PHE A 339 -13.55 49.97 -51.14
CA PHE A 339 -14.49 49.97 -52.26
C PHE A 339 -15.87 50.50 -51.83
N LYS A 340 -16.40 50.02 -50.71
CA LYS A 340 -17.67 50.49 -50.13
C LYS A 340 -17.66 52.01 -49.92
N LEU A 341 -16.63 52.55 -49.28
CA LEU A 341 -16.48 53.99 -49.06
C LEU A 341 -16.45 54.80 -50.37
N LYS A 342 -15.82 54.25 -51.42
CA LYS A 342 -15.79 54.89 -52.75
C LYS A 342 -17.15 54.86 -53.46
N CYS A 343 -17.94 53.81 -53.28
CA CYS A 343 -19.31 53.74 -53.80
C CYS A 343 -20.21 54.76 -53.09
N GLU A 344 -20.17 54.79 -51.75
CA GLU A 344 -20.91 55.74 -50.93
C GLU A 344 -20.56 57.20 -51.30
N ALA A 345 -19.28 57.51 -51.48
CA ALA A 345 -18.84 58.85 -51.89
C ALA A 345 -19.29 59.26 -53.32
N ARG A 346 -19.61 58.29 -54.18
CA ARG A 346 -20.11 58.52 -55.55
C ARG A 346 -21.64 58.52 -55.64
N GLY A 347 -22.34 58.31 -54.52
CA GLY A 347 -23.81 58.27 -54.48
C GLY A 347 -24.41 57.06 -55.21
N ILE A 348 -23.65 55.97 -55.31
CA ILE A 348 -24.09 54.68 -55.87
C ILE A 348 -24.43 53.72 -54.74
#